data_AF-A0A453L805-F1
#
_entry.id   AF-A0A453L805-F1
#
_cell.length_a   1.000
_cell.length_b   1.000
_cell.length_c   1.000
_cell.angle_alpha   90.00
_cell.angle_beta   90.00
_cell.angle_gamma   90.00
#
_symmetry.space_group_name_H-M   'P 1'
#
loop_
_entity.id
_entity.type
_entity.pdbx_description
1 polymer ?
#
loop_
_entity_poly.entity_id
_entity_poly.type
_entity_poly.pdbx_seq_one_letter_code
_entity_poly.pdbx_strand_id
1 'polypeptide(L)'
;WTSGYGISEAHPFVEWGMKGSHPVHAAADTVTFGRESLCGEPARSVGWRDPGFIHTAFLKNLSPEKEYYYKIGHRLRNGQVIWGKPKSFRAPPYPGQKSLQRVVIFGDMGKDERDGSNEYQNYQPASLNTTDALIRDLDNTDIVFHIGDISYANGYLSQWDQFTQQVEPITSRVPYMMASGNHERDFPNSGSLYNGTDSGGECGVPAETMYYVPTEKRDNYW
;
A
#
# COMPACT_ATOMS: atom_id res chain seq x y z
N TRP A 1 4.39 -5.23 -0.53
CA TRP A 1 3.43 -6.31 -0.18
C TRP A 1 3.69 -6.73 1.24
N THR A 2 2.70 -7.34 1.90
CA THR A 2 2.83 -7.77 3.32
C THR A 2 2.96 -9.28 3.41
N SER A 3 3.77 -9.78 4.33
CA SER A 3 3.85 -11.21 4.67
C SER A 3 4.16 -11.44 6.15
N GLY A 4 4.01 -12.68 6.60
CA GLY A 4 4.45 -13.12 7.92
C GLY A 4 5.91 -13.57 7.99
N TYR A 5 6.69 -13.44 6.90
CA TYR A 5 8.07 -13.91 6.84
C TYR A 5 9.07 -12.77 7.00
N GLY A 6 9.83 -12.81 8.09
CA GLY A 6 10.99 -11.94 8.26
C GLY A 6 12.15 -12.37 7.36
N ILE A 7 13.13 -11.48 7.15
CA ILE A 7 14.32 -11.78 6.34
C ILE A 7 15.16 -12.94 6.89
N SER A 8 15.02 -13.24 8.19
CA SER A 8 15.66 -14.38 8.81
C SER A 8 14.98 -15.69 8.43
N GLU A 9 13.70 -15.69 8.04
CA GLU A 9 12.91 -16.87 7.74
C GLU A 9 12.88 -17.20 6.24
N ALA A 10 12.73 -16.16 5.41
CA ALA A 10 12.66 -16.29 3.97
C ALA A 10 13.32 -15.10 3.25
N HIS A 11 13.90 -15.36 2.08
CA HIS A 11 14.34 -14.30 1.17
C HIS A 11 13.16 -13.86 0.29
N PRO A 12 12.66 -12.61 0.42
CA PRO A 12 11.56 -12.09 -0.38
C PRO A 12 12.05 -11.57 -1.73
N PHE A 13 11.31 -11.90 -2.80
CA PHE A 13 11.61 -11.44 -4.15
C PHE A 13 10.35 -11.39 -5.02
N VAL A 14 10.44 -10.70 -6.15
CA VAL A 14 9.42 -10.70 -7.20
C VAL A 14 10.00 -11.39 -8.43
N GLU A 15 9.30 -12.40 -8.94
CA GLU A 15 9.54 -12.93 -10.28
C GLU A 15 8.66 -12.17 -11.28
N TRP A 16 9.24 -11.58 -12.31
CA TRP A 16 8.51 -10.75 -13.25
C TRP A 16 9.12 -10.74 -14.66
N GLY A 17 8.32 -10.35 -15.65
CA GLY A 17 8.76 -10.22 -17.04
C GLY A 17 7.62 -9.94 -18.01
N MET A 18 7.96 -9.68 -19.27
CA MET A 18 6.98 -9.57 -20.34
C MET A 18 6.43 -10.94 -20.73
N LYS A 19 5.22 -10.99 -21.29
CA LYS A 19 4.66 -12.23 -21.85
C LYS A 19 5.62 -12.82 -22.89
N GLY A 20 5.99 -14.09 -22.70
CA GLY A 20 6.90 -14.82 -23.61
C GLY A 20 8.39 -14.55 -23.39
N SER A 21 8.77 -13.66 -22.47
CA SER A 21 10.16 -13.52 -22.02
C SER A 21 10.48 -14.49 -20.88
N HIS A 22 11.76 -14.81 -20.70
CA HIS A 22 12.22 -15.49 -19.49
C HIS A 22 12.08 -14.52 -18.31
N PRO A 23 11.35 -14.90 -17.24
CA PRO A 23 11.15 -14.01 -16.12
C PRO A 23 12.46 -13.84 -15.34
N VAL A 24 12.63 -12.66 -14.75
CA VAL A 24 13.78 -12.30 -13.91
C VAL A 24 13.34 -12.12 -12.46
N HIS A 25 14.29 -12.19 -11.53
CA HIS A 25 14.03 -11.97 -10.11
C HIS A 25 14.51 -10.58 -9.69
N ALA A 26 13.64 -9.84 -9.01
CA ALA A 26 13.99 -8.62 -8.28
C ALA A 26 13.93 -8.91 -6.79
N ALA A 27 15.06 -8.73 -6.08
CA ALA A 27 15.07 -8.80 -4.63
C ALA A 27 14.20 -7.69 -4.02
N ALA A 28 13.67 -7.94 -2.82
CA ALA A 28 12.91 -6.95 -2.08
C ALA A 28 13.59 -6.54 -0.77
N ASP A 29 13.55 -5.25 -0.51
CA ASP A 29 13.84 -4.70 0.81
C ASP A 29 12.68 -5.01 1.74
N THR A 30 12.97 -5.19 3.02
CA THR A 30 11.96 -5.55 4.03
C THR A 30 12.03 -4.56 5.19
N VAL A 31 10.88 -4.02 5.55
CA VAL A 31 10.70 -3.13 6.70
C VAL A 31 9.54 -3.63 7.56
N THR A 32 9.52 -3.19 8.80
CA THR A 32 8.43 -3.37 9.75
C THR A 32 8.51 -2.27 10.80
N PHE A 33 7.50 -2.14 11.64
CA PHE A 33 7.48 -1.24 12.77
C PHE A 33 6.95 -1.97 14.00
N GLY A 34 7.43 -1.57 15.18
CA GLY A 34 7.03 -2.17 16.45
C GLY A 34 6.08 -1.25 17.22
N ARG A 35 5.46 -1.76 18.29
CA ARG A 35 4.57 -0.96 19.14
C ARG A 35 5.22 0.35 19.59
N GLU A 36 6.50 0.27 19.94
CA GLU A 36 7.26 1.40 20.49
C GLU A 36 7.58 2.51 19.47
N SER A 37 7.36 2.30 18.17
CA SER A 37 7.53 3.36 17.17
C SER A 37 6.32 4.29 17.07
N LEU A 38 5.17 3.91 17.65
CA LEU A 38 3.93 4.68 17.59
C LEU A 38 3.89 5.73 18.70
N CYS A 39 3.28 6.88 18.46
CA CYS A 39 3.37 8.02 19.36
C CYS A 39 2.40 7.98 20.54
N GLY A 40 1.27 7.27 20.46
CA GLY A 40 0.29 7.25 21.54
C GLY A 40 -0.89 6.31 21.32
N GLU A 41 -1.92 6.46 22.15
CA GLU A 41 -3.13 5.63 22.11
C GLU A 41 -4.13 6.09 21.04
N PRO A 42 -4.92 5.17 20.45
CA PRO A 42 -4.93 3.72 20.70
C PRO A 42 -3.81 2.93 20.01
N ALA A 43 -3.05 3.52 19.07
CA ALA A 43 -2.04 2.84 18.25
C ALA A 43 -1.00 2.07 19.09
N ARG A 44 -0.48 2.70 20.15
CA ARG A 44 0.54 2.16 21.06
C ARG A 44 -0.07 1.28 22.17
N SER A 45 -1.38 1.08 22.22
CA SER A 45 -2.05 0.31 23.27
C SER A 45 -3.08 -0.66 22.72
N VAL A 46 -4.38 -0.40 22.93
CA VAL A 46 -5.48 -1.32 22.63
C VAL A 46 -5.69 -1.57 21.14
N GLY A 47 -5.26 -0.64 20.29
CA GLY A 47 -5.34 -0.76 18.84
C GLY A 47 -4.11 -1.42 18.20
N TRP A 48 -3.07 -1.72 18.99
CA TRP A 48 -1.86 -2.37 18.48
C TRP A 48 -2.16 -3.77 17.94
N ARG A 49 -1.75 -4.00 16.69
CA ARG A 49 -1.62 -5.32 16.08
C ARG A 49 -0.31 -5.36 15.31
N ASP A 50 0.41 -6.48 15.43
CA ASP A 50 1.66 -6.69 14.69
C ASP A 50 1.40 -6.62 13.17
N PRO A 51 2.15 -5.80 12.41
CA PRO A 51 1.93 -5.61 10.97
C PRO A 51 2.62 -6.68 10.10
N GLY A 52 3.35 -7.62 10.71
CA GLY A 52 4.22 -8.55 9.99
C GLY A 52 5.38 -7.81 9.32
N PHE A 53 5.63 -8.13 8.06
CA PHE A 53 6.74 -7.58 7.29
C PHE A 53 6.26 -7.01 5.95
N ILE A 54 6.69 -5.79 5.66
CA ILE A 54 6.36 -5.08 4.42
C ILE A 54 7.58 -5.13 3.51
N HIS A 55 7.38 -5.64 2.30
CA HIS A 55 8.43 -5.86 1.32
C HIS A 55 8.24 -5.01 0.07
N THR A 56 9.33 -4.43 -0.44
CA THR A 56 9.34 -3.58 -1.64
C THR A 56 10.42 -4.05 -2.60
N ALA A 57 10.03 -4.42 -3.82
CA ALA A 57 10.93 -4.75 -4.92
C ALA A 57 10.89 -3.66 -6.00
N PHE A 58 12.02 -3.43 -6.66
CA PHE A 58 12.13 -2.44 -7.73
C PHE A 58 12.24 -3.11 -9.10
N LEU A 59 11.17 -2.99 -9.90
CA LEU A 59 11.11 -3.47 -11.28
C LEU A 59 11.62 -2.36 -12.20
N LYS A 60 12.86 -2.49 -12.68
CA LYS A 60 13.59 -1.44 -13.41
C LYS A 60 13.67 -1.74 -14.91
N ASN A 61 14.03 -0.73 -15.71
CA ASN A 61 14.21 -0.85 -17.17
C ASN A 61 12.94 -1.29 -17.91
N LEU A 62 11.79 -0.75 -17.49
CA LEU A 62 10.51 -1.02 -18.15
C LEU A 62 10.50 -0.41 -19.56
N SER A 63 10.17 -1.23 -20.56
CA SER A 63 9.72 -0.72 -21.86
C SER A 63 8.33 -0.08 -21.73
N PRO A 64 8.14 1.17 -22.18
CA PRO A 64 6.86 1.89 -22.06
C PRO A 64 5.67 1.13 -22.65
N GLU A 65 4.51 1.24 -21.99
CA GLU A 65 3.22 0.67 -22.41
C GLU A 65 3.18 -0.86 -22.60
N LYS A 66 4.24 -1.58 -22.25
CA LYS A 66 4.25 -3.04 -22.31
C LYS A 66 3.57 -3.65 -21.09
N GLU A 67 2.89 -4.77 -21.32
CA GLU A 67 2.31 -5.60 -20.28
C GLU A 67 3.39 -6.45 -19.61
N TYR A 68 3.46 -6.40 -18.29
CA TYR A 68 4.33 -7.22 -17.46
C TYR A 68 3.51 -8.10 -16.54
N TYR A 69 4.01 -9.31 -16.31
CA TYR A 69 3.46 -10.26 -15.37
C TYR A 69 4.41 -10.36 -14.20
N TYR A 70 3.88 -10.51 -13.00
CA TYR A 70 4.68 -10.70 -11.80
C TYR A 70 4.01 -11.64 -10.81
N LYS A 71 4.82 -12.26 -9.96
CA LYS A 71 4.37 -12.97 -8.75
C LYS A 71 5.38 -12.73 -7.63
N ILE A 72 4.84 -12.57 -6.42
CA ILE A 72 5.65 -12.47 -5.21
C ILE A 72 6.12 -13.86 -4.78
N GLY A 73 7.34 -13.95 -4.28
CA GLY A 73 7.96 -15.19 -3.84
C GLY A 73 8.72 -15.02 -2.53
N HIS A 74 8.64 -16.04 -1.67
CA HIS A 74 9.42 -16.15 -0.45
C HIS A 74 10.21 -17.47 -0.50
N ARG A 75 11.53 -17.37 -0.64
CA ARG A 75 12.42 -18.55 -0.61
C ARG A 75 12.80 -18.86 0.83
N LEU A 76 12.26 -19.95 1.37
CA LEU A 76 12.57 -20.46 2.71
C LEU A 76 14.02 -20.99 2.78
N ARG A 77 14.56 -21.12 4.01
CA ARG A 77 15.92 -21.66 4.25
C ARG A 77 16.16 -23.06 3.67
N ASN A 78 15.11 -23.87 3.57
CA ASN A 78 15.17 -25.21 2.99
C ASN A 78 15.16 -25.23 1.45
N GLY A 79 15.14 -24.06 0.81
CA GLY A 79 15.11 -23.90 -0.65
C GLY A 79 13.71 -23.90 -1.27
N GLN A 80 12.66 -24.24 -0.51
CA GLN A 80 11.28 -24.16 -0.99
C GLN A 80 10.88 -22.71 -1.24
N VAL A 81 10.13 -22.46 -2.31
CA VAL A 81 9.57 -21.15 -2.61
C VAL A 81 8.07 -21.17 -2.40
N ILE A 82 7.58 -20.26 -1.55
CA ILE A 82 6.16 -19.98 -1.39
C ILE A 82 5.79 -18.85 -2.35
N TRP A 83 4.82 -19.10 -3.22
CA TRP A 83 4.41 -18.18 -4.28
C TRP A 83 3.05 -17.55 -3.98
N GLY A 84 2.94 -16.25 -4.27
CA GLY A 84 1.65 -15.58 -4.39
C GLY A 84 0.97 -15.85 -5.74
N LYS A 85 -0.26 -15.33 -5.89
CA LYS A 85 -0.99 -15.40 -7.16
C LYS A 85 -0.30 -14.54 -8.22
N PRO A 86 -0.24 -14.97 -9.48
CA PRO A 86 0.27 -14.14 -10.56
C PRO A 86 -0.66 -12.94 -10.79
N LYS A 87 -0.06 -11.80 -11.13
CA LYS A 87 -0.71 -10.52 -11.42
C LYS A 87 -0.05 -9.90 -12.66
N SER A 88 -0.65 -8.85 -13.21
CA SER A 88 -0.06 -8.10 -14.33
C SER A 88 -0.31 -6.61 -14.19
N PHE A 89 0.57 -5.82 -14.81
CA PHE A 89 0.44 -4.37 -14.91
C PHE A 89 0.98 -3.90 -16.27
N ARG A 90 0.52 -2.73 -16.71
CA ARG A 90 1.06 -2.06 -17.88
C ARG A 90 2.08 -1.00 -17.45
N ALA A 91 3.28 -1.04 -18.02
CA ALA A 91 4.30 -0.03 -17.75
C ALA A 91 3.83 1.37 -18.18
N PRO A 92 4.22 2.44 -17.45
CA PRO A 92 3.82 3.79 -17.78
C PRO A 92 4.36 4.24 -19.16
N PRO A 93 3.73 5.23 -19.80
CA PRO A 93 4.26 5.83 -21.02
C PRO A 93 5.59 6.56 -20.72
N TYR A 94 6.37 6.82 -21.78
CA TYR A 94 7.54 7.69 -21.65
C TYR A 94 7.08 9.15 -21.36
N PRO A 95 7.82 9.93 -20.55
CA PRO A 95 7.49 11.34 -20.33
C PRO A 95 7.37 12.13 -21.65
N GLY A 96 6.21 12.76 -21.88
CA GLY A 96 5.92 13.51 -23.11
C GLY A 96 5.38 12.67 -24.28
N GLN A 97 5.15 11.38 -24.08
CA GLN A 97 4.55 10.52 -25.11
C GLN A 97 3.10 10.91 -25.41
N LYS A 98 2.76 11.03 -26.69
CA LYS A 98 1.40 11.35 -27.16
C LYS A 98 0.53 10.08 -27.18
N SER A 99 -0.24 9.88 -26.13
CA SER A 99 -1.18 8.76 -25.94
C SER A 99 -2.36 9.24 -25.08
N LEU A 100 -3.48 8.52 -25.13
CA LEU A 100 -4.56 8.74 -24.16
C LEU A 100 -4.09 8.26 -22.78
N GLN A 101 -4.17 9.14 -21.78
CA GLN A 101 -3.74 8.89 -20.40
C GLN A 101 -4.87 9.29 -19.46
N ARG A 102 -5.23 8.41 -18.54
CA ARG A 102 -6.42 8.53 -17.68
C ARG A 102 -5.99 8.41 -16.22
N VAL A 103 -6.19 9.50 -15.48
CA VAL A 103 -5.77 9.66 -14.08
C VAL A 103 -7.01 9.79 -13.23
N VAL A 104 -7.09 9.03 -12.15
CA VAL A 104 -8.16 9.14 -11.14
C VAL A 104 -7.58 9.74 -9.86
N ILE A 105 -8.29 10.69 -9.25
CA ILE A 105 -7.85 11.40 -8.05
C ILE A 105 -9.03 11.51 -7.08
N PHE A 106 -8.82 11.14 -5.81
CA PHE A 106 -9.78 11.31 -4.71
C PHE A 106 -9.06 11.32 -3.36
N GLY A 107 -9.70 11.80 -2.30
CA GLY A 107 -9.23 11.68 -0.92
C GLY A 107 -10.26 10.95 -0.07
N ASP A 108 -9.93 10.69 1.20
CA ASP A 108 -10.94 10.44 2.24
C ASP A 108 -11.79 9.18 2.01
N MET A 109 -11.25 8.17 1.30
CA MET A 109 -12.03 6.97 0.95
C MET A 109 -12.30 6.08 2.17
N GLY A 110 -11.34 5.93 3.08
CA GLY A 110 -11.41 5.00 4.20
C GLY A 110 -11.59 3.54 3.79
N LYS A 111 -12.12 2.74 4.71
CA LYS A 111 -12.47 1.33 4.48
C LYS A 111 -13.90 1.03 4.97
N ASP A 112 -14.45 -0.12 4.59
CA ASP A 112 -15.68 -0.65 5.17
C ASP A 112 -15.77 -2.17 4.95
N GLU A 113 -16.57 -2.86 5.76
CA GLU A 113 -16.69 -4.32 5.72
C GLU A 113 -17.74 -4.78 4.72
N ARG A 114 -17.33 -5.60 3.76
CA ARG A 114 -18.25 -6.13 2.72
C ARG A 114 -19.36 -7.04 3.29
N ASP A 115 -19.15 -7.63 4.46
CA ASP A 115 -20.14 -8.48 5.13
C ASP A 115 -21.11 -7.70 6.04
N GLY A 116 -20.94 -6.37 6.14
CA GLY A 116 -21.77 -5.50 6.96
C GLY A 116 -21.44 -5.54 8.45
N SER A 117 -20.30 -6.12 8.83
CA SER A 117 -19.78 -6.06 10.21
C SER A 117 -19.54 -4.61 10.63
N ASN A 118 -19.70 -4.35 11.94
CA ASN A 118 -19.28 -3.09 12.52
C ASN A 118 -17.84 -3.19 13.03
N GLU A 119 -17.15 -2.06 13.12
CA GLU A 119 -15.76 -1.99 13.54
C GLU A 119 -15.39 -0.59 14.04
N TYR A 120 -14.15 -0.40 14.51
CA TYR A 120 -13.67 0.92 14.91
C TYR A 120 -13.61 1.87 13.73
N GLN A 121 -13.84 3.17 14.00
CA GLN A 121 -13.79 4.22 12.99
C GLN A 121 -14.66 3.92 11.75
N ASN A 122 -15.81 3.25 11.93
CA ASN A 122 -16.72 2.89 10.85
C ASN A 122 -17.64 4.07 10.45
N TYR A 123 -17.07 5.09 9.79
CA TYR A 123 -17.80 6.29 9.35
C TYR A 123 -17.54 6.66 7.89
N GLN A 124 -17.08 5.70 7.06
CA GLN A 124 -16.84 5.90 5.62
C GLN A 124 -17.82 5.09 4.75
N PRO A 125 -19.13 5.36 4.80
CA PRO A 125 -20.17 4.52 4.19
C PRO A 125 -20.09 4.44 2.66
N ALA A 126 -19.33 5.33 2.02
CA ALA A 126 -19.14 5.35 0.57
C ALA A 126 -17.87 4.60 0.12
N SER A 127 -17.05 4.09 1.05
CA SER A 127 -15.75 3.48 0.76
C SER A 127 -15.84 2.34 -0.27
N LEU A 128 -16.77 1.41 -0.06
CA LEU A 128 -16.99 0.29 -0.96
C LEU A 128 -17.56 0.73 -2.31
N ASN A 129 -18.43 1.75 -2.33
CA ASN A 129 -18.98 2.28 -3.58
C ASN A 129 -17.89 2.90 -4.46
N THR A 130 -16.99 3.68 -3.87
CA THR A 130 -15.83 4.27 -4.56
C THR A 130 -14.89 3.16 -5.06
N THR A 131 -14.55 2.21 -4.19
CA THR A 131 -13.72 1.04 -4.53
C THR A 131 -14.31 0.25 -5.70
N ASP A 132 -15.60 -0.08 -5.65
CA ASP A 132 -16.26 -0.87 -6.69
C ASP A 132 -16.42 -0.09 -7.99
N ALA A 133 -16.63 1.22 -7.94
CA ALA A 133 -16.64 2.07 -9.14
C ALA A 133 -15.29 2.08 -9.85
N LEU A 134 -14.19 2.22 -9.09
CA LEU A 134 -12.82 2.18 -9.62
C LEU A 134 -12.49 0.81 -10.22
N ILE A 135 -12.87 -0.28 -9.55
CA ILE A 135 -12.66 -1.65 -10.04
C ILE A 135 -13.42 -1.86 -11.36
N ARG A 136 -14.67 -1.39 -11.46
CA ARG A 136 -15.47 -1.49 -12.69
C ARG A 136 -14.85 -0.75 -13.88
N ASP A 137 -14.18 0.38 -13.64
CA ASP A 137 -13.57 1.22 -14.68
C ASP A 137 -12.03 1.05 -14.76
N LEU A 138 -11.49 -0.02 -14.17
CA LEU A 138 -10.03 -0.19 -14.03
C LEU A 138 -9.32 -0.38 -15.38
N ASP A 139 -9.98 -0.97 -16.37
CA ASP A 139 -9.46 -1.04 -17.75
C ASP A 139 -9.31 0.37 -18.39
N ASN A 140 -10.01 1.35 -17.83
CA ASN A 140 -9.95 2.75 -18.24
C ASN A 140 -9.12 3.65 -17.31
N THR A 141 -8.38 3.07 -16.36
CA THR A 141 -7.57 3.82 -15.41
C THR A 141 -6.09 3.46 -15.60
N ASP A 142 -5.23 4.46 -15.76
CA ASP A 142 -3.79 4.23 -15.95
C ASP A 142 -2.98 4.46 -14.67
N ILE A 143 -3.50 5.29 -13.76
CA ILE A 143 -2.90 5.60 -12.44
C ILE A 143 -3.96 6.21 -11.52
N VAL A 144 -3.85 5.93 -10.22
CA VAL A 144 -4.71 6.49 -9.16
C VAL A 144 -3.87 7.33 -8.19
N PHE A 145 -4.41 8.46 -7.75
CA PHE A 145 -3.89 9.26 -6.64
C PHE A 145 -4.95 9.33 -5.52
N HIS A 146 -4.61 8.78 -4.36
CA HIS A 146 -5.40 8.91 -3.13
C HIS A 146 -4.75 9.98 -2.26
N ILE A 147 -5.32 11.17 -2.24
CA ILE A 147 -4.73 12.39 -1.68
C ILE A 147 -4.98 12.55 -0.17
N GLY A 148 -4.64 11.54 0.62
CA GLY A 148 -4.72 11.57 2.08
C GLY A 148 -6.01 10.97 2.64
N ASP A 149 -6.02 10.79 3.96
CA ASP A 149 -7.09 10.15 4.73
C ASP A 149 -7.42 8.78 4.14
N ILE A 150 -6.46 7.87 4.34
CA ILE A 150 -6.35 6.61 3.61
C ILE A 150 -7.37 5.61 4.12
N SER A 151 -7.17 5.13 5.34
CA SER A 151 -7.96 4.05 5.93
C SER A 151 -8.82 4.50 7.10
N TYR A 152 -8.52 5.66 7.70
CA TYR A 152 -9.05 6.07 9.00
C TYR A 152 -8.84 5.02 10.12
N ALA A 153 -7.78 4.21 10.03
CA ALA A 153 -7.44 3.26 11.09
C ALA A 153 -7.30 3.96 12.46
N ASN A 154 -6.71 5.17 12.46
CA ASN A 154 -6.58 6.05 13.62
C ASN A 154 -6.12 5.28 14.87
N GLY A 155 -5.11 4.43 14.70
CA GLY A 155 -4.50 3.61 15.74
C GLY A 155 -5.09 2.21 15.92
N TYR A 156 -6.17 1.82 15.24
CA TYR A 156 -6.64 0.43 15.19
C TYR A 156 -5.99 -0.31 14.02
N LEU A 157 -4.74 -0.75 14.24
CA LEU A 157 -3.80 -1.08 13.16
C LEU A 157 -4.21 -2.26 12.27
N SER A 158 -5.15 -3.11 12.70
CA SER A 158 -5.69 -4.17 11.84
C SER A 158 -6.33 -3.62 10.57
N GLN A 159 -6.81 -2.38 10.60
CA GLN A 159 -7.53 -1.75 9.49
C GLN A 159 -6.60 -1.34 8.34
N TRP A 160 -5.29 -1.26 8.56
CA TRP A 160 -4.33 -1.12 7.47
C TRP A 160 -4.27 -2.35 6.56
N ASP A 161 -4.29 -3.56 7.15
CA ASP A 161 -4.38 -4.81 6.36
C ASP A 161 -5.74 -4.91 5.65
N GLN A 162 -6.83 -4.52 6.32
CA GLN A 162 -8.17 -4.44 5.72
C GLN A 162 -8.19 -3.51 4.50
N PHE A 163 -7.64 -2.30 4.64
CA PHE A 163 -7.58 -1.34 3.55
C PHE A 163 -6.74 -1.86 2.38
N THR A 164 -5.53 -2.39 2.65
CA THR A 164 -4.68 -2.94 1.57
C THR A 164 -5.35 -4.11 0.84
N GLN A 165 -6.15 -4.91 1.53
CA GLN A 165 -6.98 -5.96 0.92
C GLN A 165 -8.13 -5.36 0.09
N GLN A 166 -8.84 -4.37 0.62
CA GLN A 166 -9.96 -3.71 -0.06
C GLN A 166 -9.52 -3.14 -1.42
N VAL A 167 -8.35 -2.49 -1.48
CA VAL A 167 -7.83 -1.88 -2.71
C VAL A 167 -6.92 -2.81 -3.54
N GLU A 168 -6.66 -4.05 -3.11
CA GLU A 168 -5.79 -5.02 -3.82
C GLU A 168 -6.14 -5.20 -5.31
N PRO A 169 -7.43 -5.26 -5.71
CA PRO A 169 -7.79 -5.39 -7.12
C PRO A 169 -7.33 -4.20 -7.99
N ILE A 170 -7.16 -3.02 -7.38
CA ILE A 170 -6.69 -1.79 -8.04
C ILE A 170 -5.16 -1.73 -7.97
N THR A 171 -4.60 -1.80 -6.75
CA THR A 171 -3.16 -1.57 -6.49
C THR A 171 -2.26 -2.66 -7.05
N SER A 172 -2.78 -3.87 -7.28
CA SER A 172 -2.05 -4.95 -7.94
C SER A 172 -1.96 -4.82 -9.47
N ARG A 173 -2.64 -3.82 -10.07
CA ARG A 173 -2.73 -3.66 -11.53
C ARG A 173 -2.27 -2.29 -12.03
N VAL A 174 -2.60 -1.22 -11.30
CA VAL A 174 -2.20 0.15 -11.66
C VAL A 174 -1.45 0.80 -10.50
N PRO A 175 -0.53 1.74 -10.76
CA PRO A 175 0.10 2.50 -9.69
C PRO A 175 -0.96 3.24 -8.87
N TYR A 176 -0.86 3.14 -7.55
CA TYR A 176 -1.75 3.79 -6.59
C TYR A 176 -0.90 4.67 -5.68
N MET A 177 -0.89 5.96 -5.98
CA MET A 177 -0.04 6.95 -5.33
C MET A 177 -0.80 7.55 -4.16
N MET A 178 -0.15 7.68 -3.00
CA MET A 178 -0.79 8.18 -1.79
C MET A 178 -0.13 9.44 -1.25
N ALA A 179 -0.96 10.39 -0.84
CA ALA A 179 -0.57 11.50 0.01
C ALA A 179 -0.84 11.17 1.49
N SER A 180 -0.25 11.94 2.40
CA SER A 180 -0.55 11.87 3.83
C SER A 180 -1.63 12.88 4.22
N GLY A 181 -2.70 12.43 4.88
CA GLY A 181 -3.69 13.28 5.53
C GLY A 181 -3.40 13.53 7.01
N ASN A 182 -4.30 14.26 7.68
CA ASN A 182 -4.26 14.45 9.14
C ASN A 182 -4.48 13.13 9.88
N HIS A 183 -5.34 12.23 9.36
CA HIS A 183 -5.58 10.91 9.94
C HIS A 183 -4.40 9.94 9.80
N GLU A 184 -3.43 10.24 8.95
CA GLU A 184 -2.17 9.51 8.94
C GLU A 184 -1.16 10.12 9.91
N ARG A 185 -1.08 11.44 10.01
CA ARG A 185 0.11 12.12 10.57
C ARG A 185 -0.08 12.86 11.89
N ASP A 186 -1.25 13.42 12.15
CA ASP A 186 -1.41 14.40 13.22
C ASP A 186 -1.37 13.74 14.61
N PHE A 187 -0.38 14.14 15.41
CA PHE A 187 -0.29 13.76 16.81
C PHE A 187 0.53 14.78 17.61
N PRO A 188 0.18 15.11 18.87
CA PRO A 188 0.92 16.11 19.61
C PRO A 188 2.38 15.72 19.87
N ASN A 189 3.29 16.70 19.78
CA ASN A 189 4.74 16.53 19.97
C ASN A 189 5.41 15.54 18.98
N SER A 190 4.79 15.27 17.84
CA SER A 190 5.35 14.37 16.81
C SER A 190 6.08 15.10 15.68
N GLY A 191 6.08 16.44 15.67
CA GLY A 191 6.64 17.26 14.58
C GLY A 191 5.67 17.54 13.42
N SER A 192 4.40 17.13 13.52
CA SER A 192 3.34 17.55 12.60
C SER A 192 3.08 19.05 12.72
N LEU A 193 2.72 19.71 11.60
CA LEU A 193 2.33 21.13 11.59
C LEU A 193 1.04 21.34 12.39
N TYR A 194 0.09 20.42 12.24
CA TYR A 194 -1.15 20.40 12.97
C TYR A 194 -0.98 19.56 14.24
N ASN A 195 -1.46 20.08 15.37
CA ASN A 195 -1.27 19.49 16.70
C ASN A 195 -2.51 18.69 17.16
N GLY A 196 -3.26 18.14 16.20
CA GLY A 196 -4.43 17.30 16.44
C GLY A 196 -4.04 15.89 16.92
N THR A 197 -5.05 15.05 17.17
CA THR A 197 -4.87 13.65 17.58
C THR A 197 -5.47 12.69 16.55
N ASP A 198 -5.69 13.16 15.33
CA ASP A 198 -6.53 12.51 14.31
C ASP A 198 -5.96 11.16 13.88
N SER A 199 -4.63 11.03 13.90
CA SER A 199 -3.95 9.75 13.62
C SER A 199 -4.10 8.69 14.70
N GLY A 200 -4.69 9.01 15.86
CA GLY A 200 -4.85 8.07 16.97
C GLY A 200 -3.53 7.48 17.47
N GLY A 201 -2.45 8.27 17.39
CA GLY A 201 -1.12 7.87 17.84
C GLY A 201 -0.27 7.16 16.80
N GLU A 202 -0.75 7.03 15.56
CA GLU A 202 0.04 6.46 14.45
C GLU A 202 1.20 7.35 14.02
N CYS A 203 0.98 8.67 14.02
CA CYS A 203 1.97 9.70 13.72
C CYS A 203 2.80 9.45 12.44
N GLY A 204 2.17 8.95 11.39
CA GLY A 204 2.74 8.70 10.06
C GLY A 204 3.30 7.29 9.86
N VAL A 205 3.67 6.58 10.93
CA VAL A 205 4.46 5.35 10.84
C VAL A 205 3.83 4.26 9.96
N PRO A 206 2.53 3.91 10.11
CA PRO A 206 1.92 2.90 9.25
C PRO A 206 1.86 3.36 7.80
N ALA A 207 1.42 4.58 7.53
CA ALA A 207 1.26 5.11 6.18
C ALA A 207 2.59 5.15 5.41
N GLU A 208 3.68 5.59 6.06
CA GLU A 208 5.06 5.64 5.55
C GLU A 208 5.67 4.25 5.29
N THR A 209 5.18 3.23 5.99
CA THR A 209 5.70 1.86 5.90
C THR A 209 4.91 1.02 4.90
N MET A 210 3.57 1.05 5.00
CA MET A 210 2.67 0.18 4.23
C MET A 210 2.65 0.53 2.74
N TYR A 211 2.84 1.81 2.41
CA TYR A 211 2.87 2.29 1.04
C TYR A 211 4.23 2.89 0.68
N TYR A 212 4.64 2.68 -0.56
CA TYR A 212 5.86 3.26 -1.11
C TYR A 212 5.50 4.41 -2.05
N VAL A 213 6.10 5.56 -1.80
CA VAL A 213 6.09 6.71 -2.71
C VAL A 213 7.52 7.15 -3.01
N PRO A 214 7.83 7.60 -4.24
CA PRO A 214 9.18 7.96 -4.65
C PRO A 214 9.57 9.36 -4.14
N THR A 215 9.71 9.50 -2.83
CA THR A 215 10.20 10.70 -2.14
C THR A 215 11.67 10.52 -1.71
N GLU A 216 12.41 11.62 -1.56
CA GLU A 216 13.75 11.62 -0.95
C GLU A 216 13.70 11.20 0.52
N LYS A 217 12.65 11.60 1.23
CA LYS A 217 12.44 11.37 2.65
C LYS A 217 11.03 10.87 2.89
N ARG A 218 10.92 9.61 3.35
CA ARG A 218 9.61 8.95 3.55
C ARG A 218 8.78 9.57 4.65
N ASP A 219 9.39 10.23 5.62
CA ASP A 219 8.74 11.01 6.68
C ASP A 219 8.26 12.40 6.20
N ASN A 220 8.43 12.70 4.91
CA ASN A 220 8.03 13.95 4.29
C ASN A 220 7.53 13.70 2.86
N TYR A 221 6.43 12.95 2.74
CA TYR A 221 5.71 12.79 1.48
C TYR A 221 4.42 13.61 1.51
N TRP A 222 4.17 14.23 0.35
CA TRP A 222 3.03 15.07 -0.05
C TRP A 222 1.72 14.76 0.66
#